data_AF-A0A0F4XVR9-F1
#
_entry.id   AF-A0A0F4XVR9-F1
#
_cell.length_a   1.000
_cell.length_b   1.000
_cell.length_c   1.000
_cell.angle_alpha   90.00
_cell.angle_beta   90.00
_cell.angle_gamma   90.00
#
_symmetry.space_group_name_H-M   'P 1'
#
loop_
_entity.id
_entity.type
_entity.pdbx_description
1 polymer ?
#
loop_
_entity_poly.entity_id
_entity_poly.type
_entity_poly.pdbx_seq_one_letter_code
_entity_poly.pdbx_strand_id
1 'polypeptide(L)'
;MTGGDKPFLTFPLTSHQAQLCLVLSDLVIPRTDTPGAVDAGVPNFIENVVSDWYSHRERTIFLDGLTGLDKYCLKEFGRDFLSSTSAQQAVSLQDAETIAQAYAKAHPKPVTPATLMGKGDIDQEAPFFTKLKELVVVGYYTSEAASSTEMHYLPVPGRYDGEATLQASGGRQYIW
;
A
#
# COMPACT_ATOMS: atom_id res chain seq x y z
N MET A 1 -24.89 -18.36 -19.71
CA MET A 1 -23.64 -18.15 -20.47
C MET A 1 -22.51 -18.64 -19.57
N THR A 2 -21.73 -19.55 -20.13
CA THR A 2 -20.77 -20.44 -19.49
C THR A 2 -19.73 -19.69 -18.65
N GLY A 3 -19.51 -20.18 -17.43
CA GLY A 3 -18.31 -19.86 -16.66
C GLY A 3 -17.11 -20.32 -17.47
N GLY A 4 -16.50 -19.38 -18.20
CA GLY A 4 -15.25 -19.61 -18.89
C GLY A 4 -14.18 -19.79 -17.83
N ASP A 5 -13.47 -20.91 -17.90
CA ASP A 5 -12.19 -21.11 -17.22
C ASP A 5 -11.37 -19.81 -17.31
N LYS A 6 -11.24 -19.12 -16.18
CA LYS A 6 -10.24 -18.07 -16.04
C LYS A 6 -8.91 -18.81 -16.19
N PRO A 7 -8.10 -18.57 -17.25
CA PRO A 7 -6.86 -19.31 -17.44
C PRO A 7 -6.02 -19.16 -16.16
N PHE A 8 -5.47 -20.28 -15.67
CA PHE A 8 -4.58 -20.25 -14.53
C PHE A 8 -3.44 -19.26 -14.81
N LEU A 9 -3.26 -18.37 -13.84
CA LEU A 9 -2.46 -17.16 -13.86
C LEU A 9 -1.12 -17.38 -14.56
N THR A 10 -0.92 -16.69 -15.69
CA THR A 10 0.43 -16.30 -16.09
C THR A 10 0.98 -15.48 -14.93
N PHE A 11 2.05 -15.91 -14.28
CA PHE A 11 2.79 -15.09 -13.31
C PHE A 11 3.10 -13.74 -13.98
N PRO A 12 2.42 -12.63 -13.63
CA PRO A 12 2.60 -11.38 -14.36
C PRO A 12 3.93 -10.72 -14.02
N LEU A 13 4.46 -11.01 -12.83
CA LEU A 13 5.75 -10.51 -12.39
C LEU A 13 6.84 -11.50 -12.77
N THR A 14 7.89 -10.98 -13.38
CA THR A 14 9.15 -11.73 -13.51
C THR A 14 9.76 -11.96 -12.12
N SER A 15 10.63 -12.96 -11.99
CA SER A 15 11.33 -13.24 -10.72
C SER A 15 12.04 -12.00 -10.16
N HIS A 16 12.58 -11.14 -11.04
CA HIS A 16 13.22 -9.89 -10.64
C HIS A 16 12.22 -8.87 -10.11
N GLN A 17 11.08 -8.69 -10.78
CA GLN A 17 10.00 -7.80 -10.33
C GLN A 17 9.38 -8.27 -9.02
N ALA A 18 9.18 -9.57 -8.82
CA ALA A 18 8.72 -10.13 -7.56
C ALA A 18 9.69 -9.82 -6.42
N GLN A 19 11.00 -9.95 -6.66
CA GLN A 19 12.03 -9.61 -5.69
C GLN A 19 12.08 -8.10 -5.37
N LEU A 20 11.89 -7.25 -6.38
CA LEU A 20 11.71 -5.80 -6.17
C LEU A 20 10.49 -5.53 -5.29
N CYS A 21 9.33 -6.11 -5.60
CA CYS A 21 8.14 -5.93 -4.79
C CYS A 21 8.34 -6.38 -3.34
N LEU A 22 9.07 -7.47 -3.11
CA LEU A 22 9.44 -7.94 -1.77
C LEU A 22 10.27 -6.90 -1.03
N VAL A 23 11.40 -6.47 -1.59
CA VAL A 23 12.32 -5.50 -0.95
C VAL A 23 11.63 -4.15 -0.75
N LEU A 24 10.88 -3.68 -1.74
CA LEU A 24 10.14 -2.43 -1.66
C LEU A 24 9.05 -2.47 -0.59
N SER A 25 8.34 -3.59 -0.45
CA SER A 25 7.34 -3.76 0.60
C SER A 25 7.97 -3.67 1.99
N ASP A 26 9.11 -4.34 2.18
CA ASP A 26 9.89 -4.29 3.42
C ASP A 26 10.40 -2.87 3.72
N LEU A 27 10.82 -2.12 2.70
CA LEU A 27 11.25 -0.73 2.89
C LEU A 27 10.10 0.23 3.25
N VAL A 28 8.87 -0.04 2.80
CA VAL A 28 7.71 0.82 3.07
C VAL A 28 7.13 0.54 4.46
N ILE A 29 6.98 -0.73 4.85
CA ILE A 29 6.59 -1.14 6.21
C ILE A 29 7.57 -2.21 6.70
N PRO A 30 8.70 -1.80 7.30
CA PRO A 30 9.72 -2.73 7.77
C PRO A 30 9.24 -3.46 9.02
N ARG A 31 9.78 -4.66 9.22
CA ARG A 31 9.58 -5.39 10.48
C ARG A 31 10.22 -4.62 11.63
N THR A 32 9.46 -4.44 12.71
CA THR A 32 9.93 -3.83 13.97
C THR A 32 9.52 -4.71 15.15
N ASP A 33 8.89 -4.14 16.17
CA ASP A 33 8.24 -4.89 17.26
C ASP A 33 6.93 -5.54 16.78
N THR A 34 6.39 -5.07 15.65
CA THR A 34 5.26 -5.68 14.93
C THR A 34 5.73 -6.36 13.63
N PRO A 35 4.96 -7.33 13.10
CA PRO A 35 5.26 -7.95 11.80
C PRO A 35 5.38 -6.91 10.69
N GLY A 36 6.33 -7.06 9.76
CA GLY A 36 6.46 -6.15 8.62
C GLY A 36 5.50 -6.50 7.46
N ALA A 37 5.53 -5.71 6.39
CA ALA A 37 4.73 -6.00 5.18
C ALA A 37 5.05 -7.38 4.57
N VAL A 38 6.31 -7.80 4.59
CA VAL A 38 6.71 -9.12 4.08
C VAL A 38 6.11 -10.24 4.92
N ASP A 39 6.14 -10.09 6.25
CA ASP A 39 5.55 -11.06 7.18
C ASP A 39 4.03 -11.19 7.03
N ALA A 40 3.38 -10.08 6.67
CA ALA A 40 1.94 -10.01 6.39
C ALA A 40 1.54 -10.56 5.01
N GLY A 41 2.49 -11.04 4.20
CA GLY A 41 2.21 -11.59 2.87
C GLY A 41 1.88 -10.54 1.80
N VAL A 42 2.23 -9.27 2.03
CA VAL A 42 1.97 -8.16 1.10
C VAL A 42 2.54 -8.38 -0.31
N PRO A 43 3.74 -8.96 -0.53
CA PRO A 43 4.24 -9.19 -1.88
C PRO A 43 3.31 -10.05 -2.74
N ASN A 44 2.74 -11.12 -2.15
CA ASN A 44 1.78 -11.98 -2.85
C ASN A 44 0.45 -11.24 -3.11
N PHE A 45 0.03 -10.38 -2.18
CA PHE A 45 -1.13 -9.52 -2.38
C PHE A 45 -0.92 -8.57 -3.57
N ILE A 46 0.23 -7.91 -3.66
CA ILE A 46 0.58 -7.02 -4.78
C ILE A 46 0.52 -7.79 -6.10
N GLU A 47 1.14 -8.97 -6.17
CA GLU A 47 1.12 -9.79 -7.38
C GLU A 47 -0.31 -10.13 -7.82
N ASN A 48 -1.16 -10.57 -6.89
CA ASN A 48 -2.57 -10.89 -7.17
C ASN A 48 -3.35 -9.66 -7.65
N VAL A 49 -3.16 -8.49 -7.03
CA VAL A 49 -3.87 -7.26 -7.42
C VAL A 49 -3.42 -6.81 -8.81
N VAL A 50 -2.11 -6.79 -9.07
CA VAL A 50 -1.56 -6.41 -10.38
C VAL A 50 -1.97 -7.40 -11.48
N SER A 51 -2.06 -8.70 -11.15
CA SER A 51 -2.54 -9.73 -12.06
C SER A 51 -4.02 -9.56 -12.39
N ASP A 52 -4.87 -9.55 -11.38
CA ASP A 52 -6.29 -9.86 -11.55
C ASP A 52 -7.19 -8.64 -11.57
N TRP A 53 -6.75 -7.52 -10.98
CA TRP A 53 -7.60 -6.36 -10.71
C TRP A 53 -7.16 -5.11 -11.45
N TYR A 54 -5.85 -4.91 -11.65
CA TYR A 54 -5.37 -3.75 -12.39
C TYR A 54 -5.88 -3.75 -13.83
N SER A 55 -6.34 -2.58 -14.27
CA SER A 55 -6.57 -2.32 -15.69
C SER A 55 -5.26 -2.48 -16.47
N HIS A 56 -5.35 -2.67 -17.78
CA HIS A 56 -4.16 -2.77 -18.62
C HIS A 56 -3.25 -1.54 -18.48
N ARG A 57 -3.85 -0.35 -18.34
CA ARG A 57 -3.13 0.92 -18.16
C ARG A 57 -2.38 0.97 -16.84
N GLU A 58 -3.04 0.67 -15.72
CA GLU A 58 -2.43 0.67 -14.39
C GLU A 58 -1.32 -0.38 -14.29
N ARG A 59 -1.55 -1.58 -14.83
CA ARG A 59 -0.55 -2.65 -14.88
C ARG A 59 0.70 -2.17 -15.62
N THR A 60 0.51 -1.52 -16.76
CA THR A 60 1.63 -1.00 -17.56
C THR A 60 2.42 0.04 -16.79
N ILE A 61 1.75 1.03 -16.18
CA ILE A 61 2.39 2.07 -15.36
C ILE A 61 3.19 1.46 -14.21
N PHE A 62 2.62 0.45 -13.53
CA PHE A 62 3.28 -0.20 -12.40
C PHE A 62 4.54 -0.96 -12.83
N LEU A 63 4.44 -1.80 -13.87
CA LEU A 63 5.58 -2.59 -14.37
C LEU A 63 6.67 -1.73 -15.01
N ASP A 64 6.28 -0.68 -15.74
CA ASP A 64 7.20 0.31 -16.28
C ASP A 64 7.88 1.10 -15.17
N GLY A 65 7.16 1.35 -14.07
CA GLY A 65 7.70 1.97 -12.86
C GLY A 65 8.80 1.13 -12.20
N LEU A 66 8.56 -0.18 -12.00
CA LEU A 66 9.58 -1.11 -11.49
C LEU A 66 10.82 -1.13 -12.40
N THR A 67 10.60 -1.24 -13.71
CA THR A 67 11.69 -1.22 -14.70
C THR A 67 12.41 0.13 -14.73
N GLY A 68 11.66 1.22 -14.56
CA GLY A 68 12.18 2.58 -14.51
C GLY A 68 13.06 2.83 -13.29
N LEU A 69 12.71 2.25 -12.14
CA LEU A 69 13.52 2.32 -10.92
C LEU A 69 14.88 1.66 -11.12
N ASP A 70 14.92 0.46 -11.70
CA ASP A 70 16.20 -0.19 -12.03
C ASP A 70 17.03 0.61 -13.02
N LYS A 71 16.40 1.12 -14.09
CA LYS A 71 17.09 1.96 -15.08
C LYS A 71 17.65 3.23 -14.46
N TYR A 72 16.92 3.85 -13.54
CA TYR A 72 17.38 5.01 -12.78
C TYR A 72 18.63 4.63 -11.96
N CYS A 73 18.59 3.53 -11.21
CA CYS A 73 19.75 3.07 -10.42
C CYS A 73 20.95 2.72 -11.30
N LEU A 74 20.71 2.05 -12.43
CA LEU A 74 21.76 1.70 -13.39
C LEU A 74 22.42 2.95 -13.96
N LYS A 75 21.64 3.99 -14.26
CA LYS A 75 22.14 5.26 -14.80
C LYS A 75 22.93 6.07 -13.76
N GLU A 76 22.42 6.20 -12.55
CA GLU A 76 23.03 7.06 -11.52
C GLU A 76 24.15 6.36 -10.74
N PHE A 77 24.06 5.03 -10.55
CA PHE A 77 24.96 4.25 -9.68
C PHE A 77 25.66 3.08 -10.37
N GLY A 78 25.34 2.79 -11.64
CA GLY A 78 25.97 1.72 -12.42
C GLY A 78 25.51 0.30 -12.05
N ARG A 79 24.42 0.16 -11.29
CA ARG A 79 23.89 -1.12 -10.78
C ARG A 79 22.38 -1.06 -10.63
N ASP A 80 21.70 -2.20 -10.66
CA ASP A 80 20.24 -2.26 -10.45
C ASP A 80 19.85 -1.91 -8.99
N PHE A 81 18.55 -1.76 -8.74
CA PHE A 81 18.09 -1.36 -7.41
C PHE A 81 18.42 -2.40 -6.33
N LEU A 82 18.29 -3.69 -6.65
CA LEU A 82 18.56 -4.79 -5.72
C LEU A 82 20.04 -4.91 -5.34
N SER A 83 20.95 -4.57 -6.24
CA SER A 83 22.40 -4.57 -6.02
C SER A 83 22.93 -3.25 -5.45
N SER A 84 22.06 -2.25 -5.32
CA SER A 84 22.39 -0.93 -4.76
C SER A 84 22.57 -0.97 -3.25
N THR A 85 23.43 -0.10 -2.72
CA THR A 85 23.58 0.05 -1.27
C THR A 85 22.32 0.68 -0.66
N SER A 86 22.08 0.49 0.63
CA SER A 86 20.90 1.08 1.30
C SER A 86 20.82 2.60 1.15
N ALA A 87 21.96 3.29 1.14
CA ALA A 87 22.01 4.74 0.90
C ALA A 87 21.58 5.10 -0.53
N GLN A 88 22.00 4.33 -1.54
CA GLN A 88 21.60 4.53 -2.93
C GLN A 88 20.12 4.23 -3.14
N GLN A 89 19.62 3.14 -2.56
CA GLN A 89 18.19 2.80 -2.59
C GLN A 89 17.35 3.93 -1.98
N ALA A 90 17.74 4.46 -0.82
CA ALA A 90 17.05 5.56 -0.17
C ALA A 90 16.98 6.81 -1.07
N VAL A 91 18.06 7.16 -1.76
CA VAL A 91 18.09 8.28 -2.72
C VAL A 91 17.13 8.02 -3.88
N SER A 92 17.16 6.83 -4.49
CA SER A 92 16.25 6.48 -5.59
C SER A 92 14.78 6.58 -5.20
N LEU A 93 14.43 6.12 -3.98
CA LEU A 93 13.06 6.19 -3.47
C LEU A 93 12.65 7.63 -3.12
N GLN A 94 13.57 8.44 -2.61
CA GLN A 94 13.32 9.86 -2.33
C GLN A 94 13.03 10.65 -3.61
N ASP A 95 13.71 10.32 -4.71
CA ASP A 95 13.46 10.91 -6.02
C ASP A 95 12.11 10.45 -6.59
N ALA A 96 11.79 9.15 -6.47
CA ALA A 96 10.48 8.62 -6.84
C ALA A 96 9.34 9.28 -6.06
N GLU A 97 9.54 9.55 -4.77
CA GLU A 97 8.63 10.29 -3.92
C GLU A 97 8.47 11.74 -4.36
N THR A 98 9.56 12.41 -4.73
CA THR A 98 9.51 13.80 -5.21
C THR A 98 8.68 13.89 -6.50
N ILE A 99 8.83 12.92 -7.41
CA ILE A 99 8.00 12.81 -8.62
C ILE A 99 6.53 12.59 -8.26
N ALA A 100 6.25 11.68 -7.33
CA ALA A 100 4.89 11.39 -6.87
C ALA A 100 4.20 12.62 -6.25
N GLN A 101 4.92 13.38 -5.42
CA GLN A 101 4.42 14.60 -4.80
C GLN A 101 4.19 15.72 -5.82
N ALA A 102 5.09 15.87 -6.80
CA ALA A 102 4.92 16.84 -7.89
C ALA A 102 3.66 16.53 -8.71
N TYR A 103 3.43 15.25 -9.02
CA TYR A 103 2.23 14.81 -9.72
C TYR A 103 0.95 15.12 -8.92
N ALA A 104 0.92 14.82 -7.63
CA ALA A 104 -0.24 15.08 -6.77
C ALA A 104 -0.57 16.58 -6.66
N LYS A 105 0.46 17.45 -6.66
CA LYS A 105 0.27 18.92 -6.71
C LYS A 105 -0.28 19.39 -8.06
N ALA A 106 0.13 18.77 -9.16
CA ALA A 106 -0.35 19.09 -10.50
C ALA A 106 -1.76 18.56 -10.78
N HIS A 107 -2.18 17.50 -10.08
CA HIS A 107 -3.49 16.84 -10.22
C HIS A 107 -4.26 16.85 -8.89
N PRO A 108 -4.75 18.02 -8.45
CA PRO A 108 -5.52 18.10 -7.22
C PRO A 108 -6.81 17.28 -7.36
N LYS A 109 -7.05 16.37 -6.41
CA LYS A 109 -8.27 15.56 -6.39
C LYS A 109 -9.49 16.48 -6.22
N PRO A 110 -10.52 16.39 -7.08
CA PRO A 110 -11.69 17.25 -6.97
C PRO A 110 -12.45 16.93 -5.68
N VAL A 111 -12.71 17.98 -4.88
CA VAL A 111 -13.50 17.87 -3.66
C VAL A 111 -14.97 17.92 -4.05
N THR A 112 -15.57 16.75 -4.26
CA THR A 112 -17.00 16.60 -4.56
C THR A 112 -17.71 15.94 -3.38
N PRO A 113 -19.05 16.06 -3.27
CA PRO A 113 -19.82 15.31 -2.27
C PRO A 113 -19.55 13.80 -2.32
N ALA A 114 -19.31 13.22 -3.49
CA ALA A 114 -18.94 11.82 -3.65
C ALA A 114 -17.55 11.54 -3.05
N THR A 115 -16.55 12.39 -3.31
CA THR A 115 -15.21 12.28 -2.73
C THR A 115 -15.22 12.40 -1.20
N LEU A 116 -16.06 13.29 -0.65
CA LEU A 116 -16.25 13.44 0.80
C LEU A 116 -16.92 12.22 1.45
N MET A 117 -17.69 11.46 0.66
CA MET A 117 -18.30 10.19 1.07
C MET A 117 -17.43 8.96 0.73
N GLY A 118 -16.16 9.16 0.39
CA GLY A 118 -15.23 8.07 0.06
C GLY A 118 -15.46 7.42 -1.31
N LYS A 119 -16.29 8.01 -2.17
CA LYS A 119 -16.57 7.57 -3.54
C LYS A 119 -15.88 8.47 -4.56
N GLY A 120 -14.61 8.76 -4.34
CA GLY A 120 -13.78 9.47 -5.32
C GLY A 120 -13.41 8.53 -6.48
N ASP A 121 -13.19 9.11 -7.66
CA ASP A 121 -12.63 8.36 -8.79
C ASP A 121 -11.20 7.92 -8.45
N ILE A 122 -10.88 6.69 -8.87
CA ILE A 122 -9.53 6.12 -8.76
C ILE A 122 -8.64 6.74 -9.84
N ASP A 123 -7.50 7.28 -9.43
CA ASP A 123 -6.53 7.85 -10.35
C ASP A 123 -5.69 6.74 -11.02
N GLN A 124 -6.10 6.39 -12.23
CA GLN A 124 -5.41 5.36 -13.02
C GLN A 124 -4.01 5.79 -13.47
N GLU A 125 -3.77 7.10 -13.60
CA GLU A 125 -2.51 7.66 -14.09
C GLU A 125 -1.53 8.04 -12.98
N ALA A 126 -1.89 7.75 -11.71
CA ALA A 126 -1.02 8.00 -10.57
C ALA A 126 0.38 7.37 -10.76
N PRO A 127 1.46 8.06 -10.36
CA PRO A 127 2.82 7.54 -10.47
C PRO A 127 3.00 6.20 -9.76
N PHE A 128 3.93 5.38 -10.27
CA PHE A 128 4.15 4.03 -9.77
C PHE A 128 4.40 3.99 -8.26
N PHE A 129 5.14 4.97 -7.71
CA PHE A 129 5.51 4.97 -6.30
C PHE A 129 4.32 5.25 -5.38
N THR A 130 3.36 6.08 -5.83
CA THR A 130 2.07 6.25 -5.13
C THR A 130 1.31 4.93 -5.10
N LYS A 131 1.16 4.27 -6.25
CA LYS A 131 0.44 2.99 -6.36
C LYS A 131 1.08 1.90 -5.51
N LEU A 132 2.41 1.80 -5.52
CA LEU A 132 3.18 0.86 -4.71
C LEU A 132 2.89 1.05 -3.21
N LYS A 133 3.05 2.27 -2.69
CA LYS A 133 2.79 2.55 -1.27
C LYS A 133 1.34 2.29 -0.90
N GLU A 134 0.39 2.69 -1.75
CA GLU A 134 -1.03 2.42 -1.53
C GLU A 134 -1.30 0.91 -1.44
N LEU A 135 -0.75 0.10 -2.35
CA LEU A 135 -0.89 -1.36 -2.30
C LEU A 135 -0.25 -1.96 -1.05
N VAL A 136 0.94 -1.48 -0.64
CA VAL A 136 1.62 -1.98 0.56
C VAL A 136 0.78 -1.68 1.81
N VAL A 137 0.31 -0.44 1.95
CA VAL A 137 -0.51 -0.01 3.09
C VAL A 137 -1.83 -0.77 3.13
N VAL A 138 -2.55 -0.85 2.01
CA VAL A 138 -3.82 -1.58 1.94
C VAL A 138 -3.60 -3.07 2.22
N GLY A 139 -2.60 -3.69 1.60
CA GLY A 139 -2.29 -5.10 1.81
C GLY A 139 -1.92 -5.41 3.26
N TYR A 140 -1.13 -4.55 3.90
CA TYR A 140 -0.74 -4.73 5.29
C TYR A 140 -1.93 -4.57 6.24
N TYR A 141 -2.67 -3.45 6.16
CA TYR A 141 -3.77 -3.17 7.10
C TYR A 141 -5.03 -4.01 6.87
N THR A 142 -5.11 -4.77 5.78
CA THR A 142 -6.16 -5.78 5.57
C THR A 142 -5.70 -7.20 5.89
N SER A 143 -4.44 -7.37 6.29
CA SER A 143 -3.88 -8.67 6.70
C SER A 143 -4.27 -9.04 8.13
N GLU A 144 -4.22 -10.35 8.42
CA GLU A 144 -4.39 -10.88 9.77
C GLU A 144 -3.32 -10.34 10.74
N ALA A 145 -2.08 -10.18 10.27
CA ALA A 145 -0.96 -9.70 11.08
C ALA A 145 -1.22 -8.30 11.65
N ALA A 146 -1.65 -7.35 10.81
CA ALA A 146 -1.98 -5.99 11.25
C ALA A 146 -3.25 -5.96 12.11
N SER A 147 -4.28 -6.73 11.73
CA SER A 147 -5.56 -6.78 12.46
C SER A 147 -5.41 -7.34 13.88
N SER A 148 -4.55 -8.34 14.07
CA SER A 148 -4.32 -8.97 15.37
C SER A 148 -3.39 -8.17 16.29
N THR A 149 -2.45 -7.41 15.72
CA THR A 149 -1.37 -6.77 16.50
C THR A 149 -1.57 -5.27 16.69
N GLU A 150 -1.93 -4.54 15.62
CA GLU A 150 -1.95 -3.07 15.61
C GLU A 150 -3.36 -2.51 15.75
N MET A 151 -4.37 -3.18 15.19
CA MET A 151 -5.76 -2.76 15.34
C MET A 151 -6.29 -3.19 16.71
N HIS A 152 -6.14 -2.31 17.70
CA HIS A 152 -6.82 -2.48 18.99
C HIS A 152 -8.34 -2.47 18.77
N TYR A 153 -8.92 -3.66 18.69
CA TYR A 153 -10.37 -3.81 18.62
C TYR A 153 -10.98 -3.44 19.97
N LEU A 154 -11.56 -2.24 20.04
CA LEU A 154 -12.27 -1.73 21.20
C LEU A 154 -13.79 -1.77 20.87
N PRO A 155 -14.49 -2.89 21.15
CA PRO A 155 -15.88 -3.09 20.70
C PRO A 155 -16.86 -2.06 21.25
N VAL A 156 -16.56 -1.50 22.42
CA VAL A 156 -17.29 -0.37 23.02
C VAL A 156 -16.27 0.72 23.32
N PRO A 157 -16.11 1.73 22.45
CA PRO A 157 -15.23 2.85 22.75
C PRO A 157 -15.74 3.59 24.00
N GLY A 158 -14.96 3.51 25.07
CA GLY A 158 -15.29 4.04 26.39
C GLY A 158 -14.77 3.15 27.51
N ARG A 159 -14.41 3.74 28.65
CA ARG A 159 -14.03 2.98 29.85
C ARG A 159 -15.30 2.60 30.60
N TYR A 160 -15.44 1.32 30.98
CA TYR A 160 -16.47 0.94 31.95
C TYR A 160 -16.05 1.46 33.33
N ASP A 161 -16.88 2.34 33.89
CA ASP A 161 -16.74 2.84 35.25
C ASP A 161 -18.01 2.48 36.03
N GLY A 162 -17.91 1.43 36.84
CA GLY A 162 -19.03 0.94 37.67
C GLY A 162 -19.37 1.86 38.85
N GLU A 163 -18.50 2.81 39.18
CA GLU A 163 -18.71 3.81 40.24
C GLU A 163 -19.21 5.16 39.70
N ALA A 164 -19.36 5.28 38.38
CA ALA A 164 -19.91 6.44 37.72
C ALA A 164 -21.31 6.78 38.26
N THR A 165 -21.47 7.99 38.80
CA THR A 165 -22.78 8.48 39.21
C THR A 165 -23.67 8.73 38.00
N LEU A 166 -24.98 8.50 38.12
CA LEU A 166 -25.97 8.71 37.05
C LEU A 166 -25.94 10.11 36.43
N GLN A 167 -25.55 11.11 37.21
CA GLN A 167 -25.37 12.49 36.73
C GLN A 167 -24.11 12.65 35.89
N ALA A 168 -22.99 12.02 36.28
CA ALA A 168 -21.73 12.08 35.56
C ALA A 168 -21.77 11.34 34.21
N SER A 169 -22.57 10.27 34.10
CA SER A 169 -22.73 9.52 32.86
C SER A 169 -23.85 10.02 31.94
N GLY A 170 -24.61 11.05 32.37
CA GLY A 170 -25.80 11.53 31.66
C GLY A 170 -26.87 10.46 31.49
N GLY A 171 -26.98 9.52 32.45
CA GLY A 171 -27.91 8.39 32.40
C GLY A 171 -27.45 7.19 31.56
N ARG A 172 -26.18 7.16 31.09
CA ARG A 172 -25.60 6.04 30.35
C ARG A 172 -24.72 5.15 31.24
N GLN A 173 -24.47 3.90 30.86
CA GLN A 173 -23.57 3.01 31.61
C GLN A 173 -22.08 3.15 31.24
N TYR A 174 -21.76 4.06 30.32
CA TYR A 174 -20.40 4.25 29.79
C TYR A 174 -20.10 5.74 29.72
N ILE A 175 -18.86 6.10 30.02
CA ILE A 175 -18.34 7.47 29.93
C ILE A 175 -17.31 7.50 28.81
N TRP A 176 -17.36 8.55 27.98
CA TRP A 176 -16.41 8.82 26.91
C TRP A 176 -15.19 9.58 27.44
#